data_AF-A0A367IA68-F1
#
_entry.id   AF-A0A367IA68-F1
#
_cell.length_a   1.000
_cell.length_b   1.000
_cell.length_c   1.000
_cell.angle_alpha   90.00
_cell.angle_beta   90.00
_cell.angle_gamma   90.00
#
_symmetry.space_group_name_H-M   'P 1'
#
loop_
_entity.id
_entity.type
_entity.pdbx_description
1 polymer ?
#
loop_
_entity_poly.entity_id
_entity_poly.type
_entity_poly.pdbx_seq_one_letter_code
_entity_poly.pdbx_strand_id
1 'polypeptide(L)'
;MEGEVDSKELRVQQAISAWRRPVDGIGLIITLALVALGAYLAFPALSGDAASNGFIPLFALLGCSLLVADLVDFGPNQRSRIGTMSGMVGPALIVAGLFHAIESQHQNSQFAGIGWMVSGVILMASNTIIFGQEERTEVIRYRAMTRLLGLGIAAAWCIAEIPEGEIAVYLIALLFASFVFGLDLRLGKDDRTQRRVFKDRYETLELRLLEVRASGTIIDQAISLLSKANEVGWTNHDEGMHLIRQAEDDLERILSFSEDITVIEEDAATFVKEAEDIAPLAERPMKALEQGRREVELGSLREGEILYRRAKNRAQNIIANWANAEKAIHEAKKSMEGLTGTDLDRMNALLQAAQDAMDAEEPGDALTIALAIPAHVSNLGEAMEAASEAVQEAKDLILRTDGLDITLWEEMLNRAEEALEAGDGSLARGLADSIRREIEATEEAKASVQRSLRQRKTLRKRWVGWSDEGNWEARLGQILDDTKKGSWRAAAESMDELTTELDARTAAIEDTTELLEFLLDEWKDLRNRLQKTGIGPDDTERLECEGAVAGAKEAYEVADVPRCLDALGEADGRMEKLRRRV
;
A
#
# COMPACT_ATOMS: atom_id res chain seq x y z
N MET A 1 -23.56 16.69 -31.67
CA MET A 1 -24.56 15.97 -32.49
C MET A 1 -25.90 15.89 -31.76
N GLU A 2 -26.43 17.02 -31.28
CA GLU A 2 -27.67 17.05 -30.46
C GLU A 2 -28.77 17.95 -31.05
N GLY A 3 -28.53 18.61 -32.20
CA GLY A 3 -29.51 19.50 -32.82
C GLY A 3 -30.26 18.94 -34.04
N GLU A 4 -29.91 17.74 -34.52
CA GLU A 4 -30.44 17.21 -35.78
C GLU A 4 -31.60 16.20 -35.59
N VAL A 5 -31.67 15.55 -34.42
CA VAL A 5 -32.70 14.55 -34.08
C VAL A 5 -34.06 15.21 -33.86
N ASP A 6 -34.09 16.36 -33.19
CA ASP A 6 -35.31 17.12 -32.87
C ASP A 6 -36.04 17.62 -34.14
N SER A 7 -35.29 18.04 -35.17
CA SER A 7 -35.89 18.53 -36.42
C SER A 7 -36.64 17.47 -37.23
N LYS A 8 -36.22 16.20 -37.15
CA LYS A 8 -36.85 15.08 -37.86
C LYS A 8 -38.09 14.60 -37.12
N GLU A 9 -38.02 14.46 -35.79
CA GLU A 9 -39.17 14.09 -34.97
C GLU A 9 -40.27 15.15 -35.05
N LEU A 10 -39.92 16.43 -35.00
CA LEU A 10 -40.89 17.53 -35.13
C LEU A 10 -41.54 17.55 -36.52
N ARG A 11 -40.79 17.25 -37.59
CA ARG A 11 -41.34 17.12 -38.95
C ARG A 11 -42.25 15.91 -39.10
N VAL A 12 -41.92 14.79 -38.46
CA VAL A 12 -42.77 13.59 -38.46
C VAL A 12 -44.05 13.85 -37.67
N GLN A 13 -43.98 14.49 -36.50
CA GLN A 13 -45.16 14.87 -35.72
C GLN A 13 -46.05 15.88 -36.46
N GLN A 14 -45.46 16.88 -37.10
CA GLN A 14 -46.19 17.83 -37.95
C GLN A 14 -46.86 17.12 -39.12
N ALA A 15 -46.16 16.21 -39.80
CA ALA A 15 -46.74 15.40 -40.88
C ALA A 15 -47.89 14.53 -40.37
N ILE A 16 -47.73 13.81 -39.26
CA ILE A 16 -48.79 12.97 -38.67
C ILE A 16 -50.01 13.83 -38.31
N SER A 17 -49.80 15.01 -37.70
CA SER A 17 -50.90 15.91 -37.32
C SER A 17 -51.63 16.51 -38.54
N ALA A 18 -50.90 16.81 -39.62
CA ALA A 18 -51.45 17.30 -40.87
C ALA A 18 -52.25 16.22 -41.62
N TRP A 19 -51.81 14.97 -41.55
CA TRP A 19 -52.53 13.81 -42.11
C TRP A 19 -53.75 13.40 -41.27
N ARG A 20 -53.73 13.62 -39.95
CA ARG A 20 -54.81 13.21 -39.06
C ARG A 20 -56.14 13.93 -39.33
N ARG A 21 -56.11 15.26 -39.56
CA ARG A 21 -57.32 16.04 -39.84
C ARG A 21 -58.15 15.55 -41.04
N PRO A 22 -57.57 15.31 -42.24
CA PRO A 22 -58.34 14.79 -43.36
C PRO A 22 -58.77 13.33 -43.15
N VAL A 23 -57.97 12.50 -42.47
CA VAL A 23 -58.32 11.10 -42.16
C VAL A 23 -59.49 11.04 -41.17
N ASP A 24 -59.48 11.85 -40.12
CA ASP A 24 -60.59 11.98 -39.16
C ASP A 24 -61.87 12.46 -39.87
N GLY A 25 -61.73 13.44 -40.77
CA GLY A 25 -62.86 13.96 -41.56
C GLY A 25 -63.47 12.90 -42.48
N ILE A 26 -62.63 12.16 -43.22
CA ILE A 26 -63.07 11.07 -44.09
C ILE A 26 -63.67 9.93 -43.26
N GLY A 27 -63.04 9.56 -42.15
CA GLY A 27 -63.53 8.53 -41.23
C GLY A 27 -64.90 8.88 -40.65
N LEU A 28 -65.11 10.14 -40.24
CA LEU A 28 -66.41 10.61 -39.74
C LEU A 28 -67.48 10.60 -40.84
N ILE A 29 -67.13 10.98 -42.08
CA ILE A 29 -68.06 10.90 -43.21
C ILE A 29 -68.44 9.44 -43.51
N ILE A 30 -67.46 8.53 -43.54
CA ILE A 30 -67.69 7.11 -43.82
C ILE A 30 -68.53 6.47 -42.71
N THR A 31 -68.24 6.74 -41.43
CA THR A 31 -69.01 6.22 -40.30
C THR A 31 -70.46 6.71 -40.34
N LEU A 32 -70.70 8.01 -40.57
CA LEU A 32 -72.05 8.55 -40.73
C LEU A 32 -72.77 7.95 -41.95
N ALA A 33 -72.07 7.75 -43.07
CA ALA A 33 -72.63 7.13 -44.27
C ALA A 33 -73.03 5.66 -44.01
N LEU A 34 -72.20 4.89 -43.31
CA LEU A 34 -72.51 3.51 -42.93
C LEU A 34 -73.70 3.41 -41.98
N VAL A 35 -73.78 4.30 -40.98
CA VAL A 35 -74.92 4.38 -40.04
C VAL A 35 -76.20 4.76 -40.79
N ALA A 36 -76.14 5.76 -41.67
CA ALA A 36 -77.28 6.21 -42.47
C ALA A 36 -77.76 5.12 -43.46
N LEU A 37 -76.82 4.42 -44.12
CA LEU A 37 -77.13 3.31 -45.02
C LEU A 37 -77.74 2.13 -44.26
N GLY A 38 -77.22 1.81 -43.07
CA GLY A 38 -77.79 0.79 -42.20
C GLY A 38 -79.21 1.14 -41.76
N ALA A 39 -79.44 2.39 -41.35
CA ALA A 39 -80.78 2.87 -40.99
C ALA A 39 -81.75 2.82 -42.18
N TYR A 40 -81.27 3.16 -43.38
CA TYR A 40 -82.06 3.05 -44.61
C TYR A 40 -82.45 1.60 -44.92
N LEU A 41 -81.51 0.66 -44.80
CA LEU A 41 -81.76 -0.77 -45.03
C LEU A 41 -82.66 -1.41 -43.96
N ALA A 42 -82.65 -0.88 -42.73
CA ALA A 42 -83.53 -1.31 -41.65
C ALA A 42 -84.95 -0.72 -41.73
N PHE A 43 -85.15 0.35 -42.51
CA PHE A 43 -86.42 1.06 -42.59
C PHE A 43 -87.62 0.19 -43.00
N PRO A 44 -87.50 -0.75 -43.98
CA PRO A 44 -88.58 -1.66 -44.33
C PRO A 44 -88.98 -2.62 -43.17
N ALA A 45 -88.02 -3.03 -42.35
CA ALA A 45 -88.27 -3.90 -41.19
C ALA A 45 -89.00 -3.15 -40.06
N LEU A 46 -88.76 -1.84 -39.93
CA LEU A 46 -89.47 -0.96 -38.99
C LEU A 46 -90.90 -0.63 -39.43
N SER A 47 -91.18 -0.66 -40.74
CA SER A 47 -92.51 -0.41 -41.29
C SER A 47 -93.45 -1.62 -41.24
N GLY A 48 -93.06 -2.72 -40.58
CA GLY A 48 -93.93 -3.86 -40.28
C GLY A 48 -93.97 -4.97 -41.33
N ASP A 49 -93.03 -4.98 -42.29
CA ASP A 49 -92.94 -6.07 -43.27
C ASP A 49 -92.18 -7.26 -42.67
N ALA A 50 -92.94 -8.24 -42.16
CA ALA A 50 -92.45 -9.34 -41.32
C ALA A 50 -91.51 -10.34 -42.03
N ALA A 51 -91.29 -10.20 -43.34
CA ALA A 51 -90.38 -11.05 -44.11
C ALA A 51 -88.96 -10.47 -44.28
N SER A 52 -88.68 -9.26 -43.77
CA SER A 52 -87.38 -8.61 -44.01
C SER A 52 -86.40 -8.77 -42.83
N ASN A 53 -85.29 -9.47 -43.06
CA ASN A 53 -84.13 -9.56 -42.15
C ASN A 53 -83.35 -8.22 -42.03
N GLY A 54 -84.02 -7.07 -42.11
CA GLY A 54 -83.40 -5.74 -42.24
C GLY A 54 -82.52 -5.31 -41.06
N PHE A 55 -82.69 -5.94 -39.89
CA PHE A 55 -81.85 -5.68 -38.72
C PHE A 55 -80.45 -6.30 -38.81
N ILE A 56 -80.26 -7.40 -39.55
CA ILE A 56 -78.94 -8.06 -39.68
C ILE A 56 -77.95 -7.16 -40.45
N PRO A 57 -78.29 -6.61 -41.63
CA PRO A 57 -77.46 -5.61 -42.32
C PRO A 57 -77.18 -4.37 -41.46
N LEU A 58 -78.16 -3.93 -40.65
CA LEU A 58 -77.98 -2.80 -39.74
C LEU A 58 -76.87 -3.06 -38.72
N PHE A 59 -76.94 -4.18 -37.99
CA PHE A 59 -75.90 -4.51 -36.99
C PHE A 59 -74.53 -4.74 -37.64
N ALA A 60 -74.49 -5.32 -38.84
CA ALA A 60 -73.25 -5.49 -39.59
C ALA A 60 -72.63 -4.13 -39.98
N LEU A 61 -73.43 -3.20 -40.52
CA LEU A 61 -72.95 -1.86 -40.91
C LEU A 61 -72.57 -1.00 -39.69
N LEU A 62 -73.28 -1.14 -38.57
CA LEU A 62 -72.88 -0.52 -37.29
C LEU A 62 -71.54 -1.07 -36.80
N GLY A 63 -71.35 -2.39 -36.86
CA GLY A 63 -70.06 -3.04 -36.57
C GLY A 63 -68.93 -2.53 -37.46
N CYS A 64 -69.19 -2.40 -38.77
CA CYS A 64 -68.23 -1.80 -39.71
C CYS A 64 -67.92 -0.34 -39.36
N SER A 65 -68.91 0.44 -38.91
CA SER A 65 -68.67 1.84 -38.52
C SER A 65 -67.75 1.95 -37.31
N LEU A 66 -67.86 1.04 -36.33
CA LEU A 66 -66.95 0.97 -35.18
C LEU A 66 -65.52 0.60 -35.62
N LEU A 67 -65.38 -0.32 -36.58
CA LEU A 67 -64.07 -0.68 -37.13
C LEU A 67 -63.42 0.48 -37.89
N VAL A 68 -64.20 1.29 -38.61
CA VAL A 68 -63.69 2.51 -39.27
C VAL A 68 -63.20 3.52 -38.23
N ALA A 69 -63.93 3.70 -37.12
CA ALA A 69 -63.47 4.57 -36.02
C ALA A 69 -62.17 4.05 -35.38
N ASP A 70 -62.07 2.75 -35.11
CA ASP A 70 -60.84 2.14 -34.59
C ASP A 70 -59.68 2.26 -35.60
N LEU A 71 -59.96 2.19 -36.91
CA LEU A 71 -58.95 2.31 -37.98
C LEU A 71 -58.37 3.73 -38.10
N VAL A 72 -59.18 4.75 -37.78
CA VAL A 72 -58.75 6.17 -37.79
C VAL A 72 -57.79 6.45 -36.64
N ASP A 73 -58.06 5.94 -35.43
CA ASP A 73 -57.21 6.17 -34.26
C ASP A 73 -55.99 5.24 -34.19
N PHE A 74 -56.13 3.99 -34.66
CA PHE A 74 -55.06 2.98 -34.84
C PHE A 74 -54.00 2.84 -33.72
N GLY A 75 -54.40 3.06 -32.46
CA GLY A 75 -53.56 2.87 -31.26
C GLY A 75 -53.41 1.39 -30.82
N PRO A 76 -52.69 1.11 -29.72
CA PRO A 76 -52.42 -0.27 -29.27
C PRO A 76 -53.70 -1.09 -29.01
N ASN A 77 -54.69 -0.49 -28.35
CA ASN A 77 -55.96 -1.16 -28.06
C ASN A 77 -56.82 -1.33 -29.31
N GLN A 78 -56.85 -0.31 -30.17
CA GLN A 78 -57.60 -0.33 -31.44
C GLN A 78 -57.02 -1.38 -32.40
N ARG A 79 -55.69 -1.51 -32.50
CA ARG A 79 -55.01 -2.55 -33.28
C ARG A 79 -55.41 -3.95 -32.83
N SER A 80 -55.41 -4.20 -31.51
CA SER A 80 -55.84 -5.50 -30.98
C SER A 80 -57.30 -5.80 -31.31
N ARG A 81 -58.21 -4.82 -31.20
CA ARG A 81 -59.63 -4.96 -31.57
C ARG A 81 -59.82 -5.25 -33.07
N ILE A 82 -59.18 -4.47 -33.95
CA ILE A 82 -59.22 -4.67 -35.40
C ILE A 82 -58.65 -6.04 -35.75
N GLY A 83 -57.49 -6.40 -35.21
CA GLY A 83 -56.86 -7.70 -35.44
C GLY A 83 -57.77 -8.84 -35.02
N THR A 84 -58.38 -8.76 -33.84
CA THR A 84 -59.32 -9.76 -33.31
C THR A 84 -60.55 -9.91 -34.22
N MET A 85 -61.21 -8.80 -34.55
CA MET A 85 -62.41 -8.81 -35.40
C MET A 85 -62.11 -9.30 -36.81
N SER A 86 -60.96 -8.92 -37.37
CA SER A 86 -60.52 -9.38 -38.68
C SER A 86 -60.23 -10.89 -38.69
N GLY A 87 -59.68 -11.41 -37.59
CA GLY A 87 -59.46 -12.84 -37.34
C GLY A 87 -60.76 -13.65 -37.26
N MET A 88 -61.78 -13.09 -36.61
CA MET A 88 -63.07 -13.75 -36.40
C MET A 88 -63.98 -13.68 -37.65
N VAL A 89 -64.06 -12.53 -38.32
CA VAL A 89 -65.01 -12.30 -39.43
C VAL A 89 -64.44 -12.74 -40.77
N GLY A 90 -63.12 -12.61 -40.97
CA GLY A 90 -62.46 -12.90 -42.25
C GLY A 90 -62.74 -14.29 -42.81
N PRO A 91 -62.61 -15.39 -42.04
CA PRO A 91 -62.83 -16.74 -42.56
C PRO A 91 -64.29 -16.96 -43.01
N ALA A 92 -65.25 -16.40 -42.27
CA ALA A 92 -66.67 -16.51 -42.62
C ALA A 92 -66.98 -15.77 -43.95
N LEU A 93 -66.40 -14.59 -44.16
CA LEU A 93 -66.57 -13.85 -45.42
C LEU A 93 -65.90 -14.54 -46.62
N ILE A 94 -64.73 -15.17 -46.42
CA ILE A 94 -64.06 -15.93 -47.48
C ILE A 94 -64.95 -17.08 -47.95
N VAL A 95 -65.49 -17.86 -47.00
CA VAL A 95 -66.31 -19.03 -47.33
C VAL A 95 -67.66 -18.63 -47.92
N ALA A 96 -68.33 -17.63 -47.33
CA ALA A 96 -69.59 -17.12 -47.86
C ALA A 96 -69.43 -16.48 -49.25
N GLY A 97 -68.33 -15.76 -49.48
CA GLY A 97 -68.01 -15.17 -50.77
C GLY A 97 -67.70 -16.24 -51.83
N LEU A 98 -66.95 -17.27 -51.46
CA LEU A 98 -66.61 -18.39 -52.36
C LEU A 98 -67.88 -19.13 -52.83
N PHE A 99 -68.80 -19.41 -51.91
CA PHE A 99 -70.08 -20.04 -52.24
C PHE A 99 -70.90 -19.19 -53.23
N HIS A 100 -71.12 -17.91 -52.94
CA HIS A 100 -71.90 -17.02 -53.81
C HIS A 100 -71.23 -16.74 -55.16
N ALA A 101 -69.90 -16.79 -55.22
CA ALA A 101 -69.13 -16.59 -56.45
C ALA A 101 -69.25 -17.79 -57.40
N ILE A 102 -69.35 -19.01 -56.86
CA ILE A 102 -69.38 -20.25 -57.65
C ILE A 102 -70.82 -20.68 -57.97
N GLU A 103 -71.70 -20.67 -56.98
CA GLU A 103 -73.00 -21.36 -57.06
C GLU A 103 -74.15 -20.47 -57.55
N SER A 104 -73.97 -19.14 -57.57
CA SER A 104 -75.06 -18.27 -57.96
C SER A 104 -75.29 -18.22 -59.48
N GLN A 105 -76.55 -18.36 -59.88
CA GLN A 105 -77.01 -18.30 -61.27
C GLN A 105 -77.06 -16.85 -61.84
N HIS A 106 -77.08 -15.83 -60.97
CA HIS A 106 -77.13 -14.42 -61.38
C HIS A 106 -75.74 -13.76 -61.34
N GLN A 107 -75.38 -13.08 -62.44
CA GLN A 107 -74.10 -12.39 -62.59
C GLN A 107 -73.85 -11.36 -61.48
N ASN A 108 -74.89 -10.65 -61.01
CA ASN A 108 -74.77 -9.65 -59.94
C ASN A 108 -74.34 -10.25 -58.59
N SER A 109 -74.86 -11.44 -58.25
CA SER A 109 -74.49 -12.15 -57.02
C SER A 109 -73.12 -12.81 -57.08
N GLN A 110 -72.66 -13.21 -58.27
CA GLN A 110 -71.28 -13.70 -58.45
C GLN A 110 -70.27 -12.59 -58.16
N PHE A 111 -70.51 -11.37 -58.69
CA PHE A 111 -69.68 -10.21 -58.38
C PHE A 111 -69.71 -9.83 -56.89
N ALA A 112 -70.87 -9.93 -56.23
CA ALA A 112 -70.98 -9.72 -54.79
C ALA A 112 -70.18 -10.77 -53.98
N GLY A 113 -70.25 -12.04 -54.38
CA GLY A 113 -69.48 -13.13 -53.78
C GLY A 113 -67.96 -12.92 -53.89
N ILE A 114 -67.48 -12.51 -55.06
CA ILE A 114 -66.06 -12.13 -55.24
C ILE A 114 -65.69 -10.97 -54.31
N GLY A 115 -66.56 -9.96 -54.17
CA GLY A 115 -66.33 -8.84 -53.26
C GLY A 115 -66.21 -9.25 -51.79
N TRP A 116 -67.06 -10.17 -51.32
CA TRP A 116 -66.98 -10.73 -49.96
C TRP A 116 -65.72 -11.55 -49.75
N MET A 117 -65.35 -12.37 -50.73
CA MET A 117 -64.13 -13.17 -50.67
C MET A 117 -62.88 -12.28 -50.57
N VAL A 118 -62.77 -11.26 -51.43
CA VAL A 118 -61.65 -10.30 -51.41
C VAL A 118 -61.59 -9.56 -50.07
N SER A 119 -62.74 -9.12 -49.56
CA SER A 119 -62.82 -8.45 -48.26
C SER A 119 -62.35 -9.36 -47.12
N GLY A 120 -62.77 -10.62 -47.12
CA GLY A 120 -62.34 -11.61 -46.15
C GLY A 120 -60.83 -11.89 -46.20
N VAL A 121 -60.24 -11.95 -47.39
CA VAL A 121 -58.78 -12.09 -47.58
C VAL A 121 -58.03 -10.87 -47.03
N ILE A 122 -58.53 -9.66 -47.27
CA ILE A 122 -57.93 -8.42 -46.74
C ILE A 122 -57.98 -8.40 -45.20
N LEU A 123 -59.09 -8.84 -44.60
CA LEU A 123 -59.20 -8.97 -43.14
C LEU A 123 -58.21 -10.01 -42.60
N MET A 124 -58.08 -11.17 -43.25
CA MET A 124 -57.08 -12.16 -42.88
C MET A 124 -55.65 -11.60 -42.96
N ALA A 125 -55.33 -10.87 -44.02
CA ALA A 125 -54.04 -10.18 -44.17
C ALA A 125 -53.82 -9.11 -43.09
N SER A 126 -54.87 -8.40 -42.68
CA SER A 126 -54.78 -7.41 -41.60
C SER A 126 -54.51 -8.09 -40.25
N ASN A 127 -55.17 -9.21 -39.95
CA ASN A 127 -54.90 -10.02 -38.77
C ASN A 127 -53.47 -10.61 -38.78
N THR A 128 -52.95 -11.04 -39.93
CA THR A 128 -51.57 -11.52 -40.05
C THR A 128 -50.56 -10.39 -39.87
N ILE A 129 -50.80 -9.20 -40.41
CA ILE A 129 -49.87 -8.07 -40.28
C ILE A 129 -49.83 -7.54 -38.85
N ILE A 130 -50.98 -7.32 -38.21
CA ILE A 130 -51.06 -6.74 -36.87
C ILE A 130 -50.40 -7.66 -35.83
N PHE A 131 -50.70 -8.96 -35.87
CA PHE A 131 -50.13 -9.94 -34.92
C PHE A 131 -48.91 -10.70 -35.48
N GLY A 132 -48.40 -10.31 -36.65
CA GLY A 132 -47.26 -10.96 -37.31
C GLY A 132 -45.92 -10.33 -36.98
N GLN A 133 -45.92 -9.07 -36.55
CA GLN A 133 -44.72 -8.35 -36.15
C GLN A 133 -44.29 -8.63 -34.70
N GLU A 134 -45.05 -9.43 -33.94
CA GLU A 134 -44.77 -9.73 -32.54
C GLU A 134 -44.23 -11.16 -32.38
N GLU A 135 -43.03 -11.28 -31.82
CA GLU A 135 -42.35 -12.56 -31.56
C GLU A 135 -42.80 -13.25 -30.26
N ARG A 136 -43.66 -12.60 -29.46
CA ARG A 136 -44.13 -13.17 -28.19
C ARG A 136 -45.05 -14.37 -28.45
N THR A 137 -44.77 -15.48 -27.76
CA THR A 137 -45.55 -16.72 -27.84
C THR A 137 -47.02 -16.51 -27.46
N GLU A 138 -47.32 -15.60 -26.53
CA GLU A 138 -48.68 -15.24 -26.13
C GLU A 138 -49.51 -14.65 -27.28
N VAL A 139 -48.89 -13.81 -28.11
CA VAL A 139 -49.54 -13.10 -29.21
C VAL A 139 -49.76 -14.03 -30.38
N ILE A 140 -48.80 -14.91 -30.66
CA ILE A 140 -48.92 -15.98 -31.66
C ILE A 140 -50.11 -16.90 -31.30
N ARG A 141 -50.28 -17.23 -30.02
CA ARG A 141 -51.43 -18.04 -29.55
C ARG A 141 -52.75 -17.29 -29.65
N TYR A 142 -52.79 -16.02 -29.26
CA TYR A 142 -53.99 -15.19 -29.36
C TYR A 142 -54.45 -15.05 -30.82
N ARG A 143 -53.50 -14.85 -31.75
CA ARG A 143 -53.74 -14.85 -33.19
C ARG A 143 -54.33 -16.18 -33.69
N ALA A 144 -53.78 -17.31 -33.26
CA ALA A 144 -54.29 -18.62 -33.62
C ALA A 144 -55.72 -18.84 -33.08
N MET A 145 -55.99 -18.46 -31.83
CA MET A 145 -57.32 -18.59 -31.22
C MET A 145 -58.38 -17.78 -31.96
N THR A 146 -58.08 -16.53 -32.32
CA THR A 146 -59.04 -15.66 -33.02
C THR A 146 -59.39 -16.18 -34.42
N ARG A 147 -58.42 -16.75 -35.15
CA ARG A 147 -58.67 -17.39 -36.46
C ARG A 147 -59.45 -18.69 -36.34
N LEU A 148 -59.15 -19.53 -35.35
CA LEU A 148 -59.90 -20.76 -35.10
C LEU A 148 -61.35 -20.47 -34.72
N LEU A 149 -61.59 -19.40 -33.94
CA LEU A 149 -62.94 -18.95 -33.64
C LEU A 149 -63.68 -18.49 -34.91
N GLY A 150 -63.00 -17.77 -35.80
CA GLY A 150 -63.54 -17.38 -37.10
C GLY A 150 -63.85 -18.56 -38.03
N LEU A 151 -63.01 -19.60 -38.04
CA LEU A 151 -63.30 -20.85 -38.75
C LEU A 151 -64.51 -21.58 -38.16
N GLY A 152 -64.71 -21.52 -36.85
CA GLY A 152 -65.92 -22.04 -36.19
C GLY A 152 -67.19 -21.33 -36.65
N ILE A 153 -67.15 -19.99 -36.76
CA ILE A 153 -68.25 -19.19 -37.30
C ILE A 153 -68.50 -19.55 -38.78
N ALA A 154 -67.44 -19.68 -39.57
CA ALA A 154 -67.53 -20.08 -40.98
C ALA A 154 -68.17 -21.47 -41.13
N ALA A 155 -67.77 -22.44 -40.30
CA ALA A 155 -68.34 -23.79 -40.30
C ALA A 155 -69.83 -23.78 -39.93
N ALA A 156 -70.22 -23.00 -38.91
CA ALA A 156 -71.62 -22.85 -38.52
C ALA A 156 -72.46 -22.24 -39.65
N TRP A 157 -71.92 -21.25 -40.37
CA TRP A 157 -72.57 -20.67 -41.54
C TRP A 157 -72.69 -21.68 -42.70
N CYS A 158 -71.64 -22.47 -42.99
CA CYS A 158 -71.72 -23.54 -44.00
C CYS A 158 -72.85 -24.53 -43.72
N ILE A 159 -73.00 -24.92 -42.45
CA ILE A 159 -74.05 -25.86 -42.01
C ILE A 159 -75.46 -25.27 -42.19
N ALA A 160 -75.60 -23.95 -42.07
CA ALA A 160 -76.88 -23.28 -42.22
C ALA A 160 -77.29 -23.06 -43.68
N GLU A 161 -76.36 -22.70 -44.56
CA GLU A 161 -76.69 -22.16 -45.90
C GLU A 161 -76.36 -23.12 -47.05
N ILE A 162 -75.38 -24.01 -46.91
CA ILE A 162 -74.88 -24.84 -48.03
C ILE A 162 -75.69 -26.16 -48.12
N PRO A 163 -76.16 -26.56 -49.32
CA PRO A 163 -76.87 -27.83 -49.51
C PRO A 163 -76.04 -29.07 -49.12
N GLU A 164 -76.73 -30.11 -48.64
CA GLU A 164 -76.10 -31.35 -48.11
C GLU A 164 -75.13 -32.04 -49.09
N GLY A 165 -75.32 -31.86 -50.40
CA GLY A 165 -74.47 -32.46 -51.44
C GLY A 165 -73.07 -31.85 -51.56
N GLU A 166 -72.88 -30.59 -51.14
CA GLU A 166 -71.63 -29.84 -51.39
C GLU A 166 -70.91 -29.41 -50.11
N ILE A 167 -71.61 -29.44 -48.98
CA ILE A 167 -71.07 -29.00 -47.68
C ILE A 167 -69.78 -29.72 -47.27
N ALA A 168 -69.62 -30.98 -47.66
CA ALA A 168 -68.45 -31.79 -47.33
C ALA A 168 -67.14 -31.17 -47.85
N VAL A 169 -67.14 -30.57 -49.04
CA VAL A 169 -65.93 -29.96 -49.64
C VAL A 169 -65.49 -28.75 -48.82
N TYR A 170 -66.44 -27.90 -48.42
CA TYR A 170 -66.18 -26.71 -47.61
C TYR A 170 -65.72 -27.07 -46.19
N LEU A 171 -66.33 -28.08 -45.56
CA LEU A 171 -65.93 -28.53 -44.23
C LEU A 171 -64.53 -29.18 -44.23
N ILE A 172 -64.16 -29.94 -45.27
CA ILE A 172 -62.80 -30.48 -45.41
C ILE A 172 -61.77 -29.35 -45.55
N ALA A 173 -62.07 -28.32 -46.35
CA ALA A 173 -61.19 -27.15 -46.49
C ALA A 173 -61.03 -26.39 -45.16
N LEU A 174 -62.11 -26.25 -44.38
CA LEU A 174 -62.08 -25.63 -43.04
C LEU A 174 -61.28 -26.47 -42.03
N LEU A 175 -61.38 -27.81 -42.07
CA LEU A 175 -60.58 -28.69 -41.22
C LEU A 175 -59.08 -28.57 -41.55
N PHE A 176 -58.73 -28.49 -42.84
CA PHE A 176 -57.35 -28.27 -43.25
C PHE A 176 -56.82 -26.91 -42.75
N ALA A 177 -57.60 -25.83 -42.92
CA ALA A 177 -57.25 -24.51 -42.40
C ALA A 177 -57.10 -24.51 -40.86
N SER A 178 -57.98 -25.23 -40.15
CA SER A 178 -57.91 -25.40 -38.70
C SER A 178 -56.65 -26.12 -38.25
N PHE A 179 -56.19 -27.11 -39.01
CA PHE A 179 -54.93 -27.80 -38.72
C PHE A 179 -53.74 -26.85 -38.85
N VAL A 180 -53.68 -26.07 -39.94
CA VAL A 180 -52.61 -25.09 -40.19
C VAL A 180 -52.56 -24.03 -39.08
N PHE A 181 -53.69 -23.41 -38.73
CA PHE A 181 -53.73 -22.43 -37.63
C PHE A 181 -53.48 -23.05 -36.26
N GLY A 182 -53.81 -24.33 -36.08
CA GLY A 182 -53.53 -25.07 -34.85
C GLY A 182 -52.04 -25.34 -34.59
N LEU A 183 -51.18 -25.30 -35.63
CA LEU A 183 -49.73 -25.45 -35.44
C LEU A 183 -49.13 -24.27 -34.66
N ASP A 184 -49.67 -23.06 -34.83
CA ASP A 184 -49.22 -21.86 -34.08
C ASP A 184 -49.43 -22.01 -32.56
N LEU A 185 -50.41 -22.82 -32.12
CA LEU A 185 -50.63 -23.10 -30.69
C LEU A 185 -49.55 -24.00 -30.07
N ARG A 186 -48.76 -24.71 -30.89
CA ARG A 186 -47.71 -25.63 -30.42
C ARG A 186 -46.37 -24.94 -30.17
N LEU A 187 -46.17 -23.71 -30.63
CA LEU A 187 -44.97 -22.92 -30.37
C LEU A 187 -44.92 -22.53 -28.86
N GLY A 188 -43.77 -22.77 -28.21
CA GLY A 188 -43.53 -22.48 -26.78
C GLY A 188 -43.69 -23.66 -25.79
N LYS A 189 -43.36 -24.89 -26.19
CA LYS A 189 -43.23 -26.05 -25.27
C LYS A 189 -41.93 -26.00 -24.45
N ASP A 190 -40.86 -25.48 -25.02
CA ASP A 190 -39.52 -25.50 -24.43
C ASP A 190 -39.42 -24.64 -23.15
N ASP A 191 -40.13 -23.50 -23.10
CA ASP A 191 -40.26 -22.65 -21.91
C ASP A 191 -40.88 -23.39 -20.71
N ARG A 192 -41.83 -24.30 -20.95
CA ARG A 192 -42.47 -25.06 -19.86
C ARG A 192 -41.51 -26.07 -19.25
N THR A 193 -40.72 -26.73 -20.10
CA THR A 193 -39.71 -27.69 -19.63
C THR A 193 -38.59 -26.99 -18.87
N GLN A 194 -38.11 -25.85 -19.38
CA GLN A 194 -37.07 -25.04 -18.71
C GLN A 194 -37.51 -24.52 -17.34
N ARG A 195 -38.74 -23.99 -17.23
CA ARG A 195 -39.29 -23.54 -15.94
C ARG A 195 -39.46 -24.67 -14.93
N ARG A 196 -39.83 -25.87 -15.39
CA ARG A 196 -39.92 -27.04 -14.51
C ARG A 196 -38.56 -27.45 -13.98
N VAL A 197 -37.55 -27.54 -14.84
CA VAL A 197 -36.18 -27.88 -14.44
C VAL A 197 -35.61 -26.85 -13.47
N PHE A 198 -35.83 -25.56 -13.74
CA PHE A 198 -35.41 -24.49 -12.84
C PHE A 198 -36.08 -24.62 -11.47
N LYS A 199 -37.40 -24.82 -11.44
CA LYS A 199 -38.18 -25.01 -10.21
C LYS A 199 -37.65 -26.17 -9.37
N ASP A 200 -37.50 -27.35 -9.98
CA ASP A 200 -37.07 -28.56 -9.27
C ASP A 200 -35.66 -28.37 -8.66
N ARG A 201 -34.74 -27.72 -9.39
CA ARG A 201 -33.39 -27.40 -8.89
C ARG A 201 -33.41 -26.36 -7.77
N TYR A 202 -34.23 -25.31 -7.92
CA TYR A 202 -34.38 -24.26 -6.92
C TYR A 202 -34.88 -24.85 -5.59
N GLU A 203 -35.97 -25.63 -5.61
CA GLU A 203 -36.54 -26.25 -4.42
C GLU A 203 -35.56 -27.24 -3.77
N THR A 204 -34.80 -28.00 -4.57
CA THR A 204 -33.77 -28.92 -4.06
C THR A 204 -32.66 -28.17 -3.32
N LEU A 205 -32.14 -27.09 -3.91
CA LEU A 205 -31.10 -26.29 -3.28
C LEU A 205 -31.62 -25.53 -2.05
N GLU A 206 -32.86 -25.03 -2.10
CA GLU A 206 -33.50 -24.36 -0.97
C GLU A 206 -33.62 -25.29 0.24
N LEU A 207 -34.09 -26.53 0.04
CA LEU A 207 -34.14 -27.54 1.11
C LEU A 207 -32.75 -27.82 1.68
N ARG A 208 -31.75 -28.01 0.83
CA ARG A 208 -30.36 -28.29 1.26
C ARG A 208 -29.79 -27.12 2.07
N LEU A 209 -30.03 -25.87 1.66
CA LEU A 209 -29.61 -24.68 2.40
C LEU A 209 -30.33 -24.56 3.74
N LEU A 210 -31.62 -24.90 3.83
CA LEU A 210 -32.34 -24.93 5.10
C LEU A 210 -31.80 -25.98 6.07
N GLU A 211 -31.45 -27.17 5.58
CA GLU A 211 -30.82 -28.23 6.37
C GLU A 211 -29.46 -27.78 6.93
N VAL A 212 -28.59 -27.20 6.08
CA VAL A 212 -27.26 -26.70 6.49
C VAL A 212 -27.38 -25.49 7.43
N ARG A 213 -28.39 -24.64 7.26
CA ARG A 213 -28.65 -23.55 8.20
C ARG A 213 -29.12 -24.08 9.55
N ALA A 214 -29.91 -25.16 9.57
CA ALA A 214 -30.36 -25.80 10.80
C ALA A 214 -29.21 -26.46 11.57
N SER A 215 -28.14 -26.89 10.90
CA SER A 215 -26.91 -27.34 11.57
C SER A 215 -26.04 -26.19 12.12
N GLY A 216 -26.45 -24.93 11.94
CA GLY A 216 -25.78 -23.76 12.51
C GLY A 216 -24.68 -23.15 11.62
N THR A 217 -24.49 -23.65 10.39
CA THR A 217 -23.49 -23.11 9.46
C THR A 217 -23.96 -21.80 8.83
N ILE A 218 -23.09 -20.79 8.78
CA ILE A 218 -23.40 -19.49 8.15
C ILE A 218 -23.22 -19.61 6.63
N ILE A 219 -24.29 -19.38 5.88
CA ILE A 219 -24.38 -19.60 4.42
C ILE A 219 -25.05 -18.41 3.71
N ASP A 220 -24.91 -17.20 4.26
CA ASP A 220 -25.63 -16.00 3.82
C ASP A 220 -25.40 -15.65 2.35
N GLN A 221 -24.19 -15.88 1.84
CA GLN A 221 -23.87 -15.65 0.43
C GLN A 221 -24.64 -16.61 -0.50
N ALA A 222 -24.63 -17.92 -0.20
CA ALA A 222 -25.40 -18.90 -0.94
C ALA A 222 -26.91 -18.63 -0.89
N ILE A 223 -27.45 -18.20 0.26
CA ILE A 223 -28.86 -17.77 0.40
C ILE A 223 -29.15 -16.54 -0.46
N SER A 224 -28.27 -15.53 -0.44
CA SER A 224 -28.43 -14.33 -1.26
C SER A 224 -28.42 -14.64 -2.77
N LEU A 225 -27.55 -15.54 -3.21
CA LEU A 225 -27.47 -15.99 -4.60
C LEU A 225 -28.75 -16.75 -5.00
N LEU A 226 -29.26 -17.63 -4.13
CA LEU A 226 -30.52 -18.33 -4.33
C LEU A 226 -31.71 -17.35 -4.46
N SER A 227 -31.79 -16.36 -3.56
CA SER A 227 -32.85 -15.34 -3.62
C SER A 227 -32.82 -14.57 -4.95
N LYS A 228 -31.62 -14.16 -5.39
CA LYS A 228 -31.44 -13.49 -6.70
C LYS A 228 -31.80 -14.41 -7.86
N ALA A 229 -31.47 -15.70 -7.76
CA ALA A 229 -31.87 -16.69 -8.76
C ALA A 229 -33.39 -16.77 -8.89
N ASN A 230 -34.14 -16.69 -7.78
CA ASN A 230 -35.61 -16.67 -7.81
C ASN A 230 -36.16 -15.44 -8.53
N GLU A 231 -35.57 -14.26 -8.33
CA GLU A 231 -36.05 -13.02 -8.98
C GLU A 231 -35.88 -13.05 -10.50
N VAL A 232 -34.74 -13.57 -10.98
CA VAL A 232 -34.36 -13.49 -12.40
C VAL A 232 -34.72 -14.75 -13.19
N GLY A 233 -34.65 -15.93 -12.57
CA GLY A 233 -34.69 -17.24 -13.24
C GLY A 233 -35.99 -17.60 -13.93
N TRP A 234 -37.11 -16.97 -13.54
CA TRP A 234 -38.41 -17.13 -14.23
C TRP A 234 -38.49 -16.37 -15.56
N THR A 235 -37.68 -15.30 -15.68
CA THR A 235 -37.63 -14.43 -16.87
C THR A 235 -36.47 -14.83 -17.78
N ASN A 236 -35.30 -15.12 -17.19
CA ASN A 236 -34.10 -15.55 -17.89
C ASN A 236 -33.60 -16.89 -17.29
N HIS A 237 -33.89 -17.99 -17.97
CA HIS A 237 -33.58 -19.34 -17.50
C HIS A 237 -32.07 -19.56 -17.32
N ASP A 238 -31.25 -19.13 -18.28
CA ASP A 238 -29.80 -19.40 -18.27
C ASP A 238 -29.10 -18.68 -17.11
N GLU A 239 -29.48 -17.43 -16.86
CA GLU A 239 -28.95 -16.62 -15.75
C GLU A 239 -29.43 -17.16 -14.39
N GLY A 240 -30.70 -17.55 -14.28
CA GLY A 240 -31.21 -18.21 -13.07
C GLY A 240 -30.47 -19.51 -12.76
N MET A 241 -30.24 -20.35 -13.79
CA MET A 241 -29.50 -21.60 -13.65
C MET A 241 -28.02 -21.36 -13.30
N HIS A 242 -27.41 -20.30 -13.81
CA HIS A 242 -26.05 -19.92 -13.45
C HIS A 242 -25.95 -19.50 -11.98
N LEU A 243 -26.89 -18.69 -11.49
CA LEU A 243 -26.93 -18.27 -10.08
C LEU A 243 -27.16 -19.45 -9.13
N ILE A 244 -28.00 -20.41 -9.50
CA ILE A 244 -28.18 -21.67 -8.74
C ILE A 244 -26.85 -22.42 -8.64
N ARG A 245 -26.11 -22.58 -9.75
CA ARG A 245 -24.79 -23.26 -9.73
C ARG A 245 -23.79 -22.53 -8.83
N GLN A 246 -23.75 -21.20 -8.89
CA GLN A 246 -22.87 -20.42 -8.02
C GLN A 246 -23.22 -20.59 -6.54
N ALA A 247 -24.51 -20.68 -6.21
CA ALA A 247 -24.95 -20.97 -4.85
C ALA A 247 -24.62 -22.42 -4.42
N GLU A 248 -24.73 -23.40 -5.33
CA GLU A 248 -24.29 -24.78 -5.12
C GLU A 248 -22.78 -24.84 -4.82
N ASP A 249 -21.96 -24.21 -5.66
CA ASP A 249 -20.49 -24.18 -5.52
C ASP A 249 -20.05 -23.49 -4.21
N ASP A 250 -20.70 -22.37 -3.85
CA ASP A 250 -20.40 -21.64 -2.62
C ASP A 250 -20.76 -22.47 -1.38
N LEU A 251 -21.91 -23.16 -1.41
CA LEU A 251 -22.32 -24.08 -0.35
C LEU A 251 -21.34 -25.24 -0.20
N GLU A 252 -20.95 -25.90 -1.30
CA GLU A 252 -20.00 -27.02 -1.27
C GLU A 252 -18.63 -26.59 -0.75
N ARG A 253 -18.17 -25.40 -1.15
CA ARG A 253 -16.93 -24.81 -0.62
C ARG A 253 -17.00 -24.59 0.89
N ILE A 254 -18.11 -24.04 1.40
CA ILE A 254 -18.26 -23.80 2.85
C ILE A 254 -18.26 -25.13 3.61
N LEU A 255 -18.95 -26.15 3.08
CA LEU A 255 -18.99 -27.48 3.70
C LEU A 255 -17.60 -28.13 3.70
N SER A 256 -16.85 -28.05 2.60
CA SER A 256 -15.48 -28.61 2.56
C SER A 256 -14.55 -27.89 3.53
N PHE A 257 -14.61 -26.55 3.61
CA PHE A 257 -13.84 -25.81 4.61
C PHE A 257 -14.25 -26.14 6.04
N SER A 258 -15.53 -26.38 6.28
CA SER A 258 -16.03 -26.77 7.61
C SER A 258 -15.55 -28.15 8.03
N GLU A 259 -15.30 -29.08 7.10
CA GLU A 259 -14.69 -30.37 7.41
C GLU A 259 -13.20 -30.19 7.72
N ASP A 260 -12.47 -29.51 6.84
CA ASP A 260 -11.03 -29.27 7.00
C ASP A 260 -10.70 -28.53 8.32
N ILE A 261 -11.52 -27.56 8.70
CA ILE A 261 -11.29 -26.76 9.90
C ILE A 261 -11.45 -27.58 11.19
N THR A 262 -12.34 -28.58 11.21
CA THR A 262 -12.49 -29.47 12.37
C THR A 262 -11.26 -30.35 12.56
N VAL A 263 -10.68 -30.85 11.46
CA VAL A 263 -9.42 -31.62 11.51
C VAL A 263 -8.27 -30.74 12.02
N ILE A 264 -8.19 -29.49 11.57
CA ILE A 264 -7.17 -28.53 12.04
C ILE A 264 -7.37 -28.19 13.52
N GLU A 265 -8.62 -28.04 13.97
CA GLU A 265 -8.95 -27.80 15.38
C GLU A 265 -8.52 -28.97 16.27
N GLU A 266 -8.87 -30.19 15.89
CA GLU A 266 -8.48 -31.41 16.62
C GLU A 266 -6.96 -31.54 16.73
N ASP A 267 -6.26 -31.38 15.60
CA ASP A 267 -4.79 -31.39 15.56
C ASP A 267 -4.20 -30.31 16.48
N ALA A 268 -4.64 -29.05 16.36
CA ALA A 268 -4.20 -27.97 17.24
C ALA A 268 -4.50 -28.27 18.72
N ALA A 269 -5.67 -28.82 19.04
CA ALA A 269 -6.07 -29.16 20.40
C ALA A 269 -5.18 -30.26 21.00
N THR A 270 -4.70 -31.23 20.21
CA THR A 270 -3.75 -32.24 20.69
C THR A 270 -2.43 -31.62 21.13
N PHE A 271 -1.83 -30.76 20.30
CA PHE A 271 -0.59 -30.05 20.66
C PHE A 271 -0.79 -29.13 21.87
N VAL A 272 -1.92 -28.42 21.95
CA VAL A 272 -2.21 -27.56 23.10
C VAL A 272 -2.27 -28.36 24.39
N LYS A 273 -2.93 -29.52 24.41
CA LYS A 273 -2.97 -30.40 25.59
C LYS A 273 -1.58 -30.91 25.99
N GLU A 274 -0.78 -31.34 25.01
CA GLU A 274 0.60 -31.77 25.27
C GLU A 274 1.46 -30.63 25.83
N ALA A 275 1.25 -29.39 25.37
CA ALA A 275 1.92 -28.22 25.92
C ALA A 275 1.45 -27.89 27.34
N GLU A 276 0.16 -28.03 27.66
CA GLU A 276 -0.38 -27.85 29.02
C GLU A 276 0.18 -28.87 30.01
N ASP A 277 0.40 -30.12 29.58
CA ASP A 277 1.03 -31.15 30.41
C ASP A 277 2.48 -30.79 30.79
N ILE A 278 3.19 -30.07 29.92
CA ILE A 278 4.57 -29.60 30.14
C ILE A 278 4.60 -28.30 30.95
N ALA A 279 3.74 -27.35 30.61
CA ALA A 279 3.70 -26.01 31.19
C ALA A 279 2.25 -25.63 31.59
N PRO A 280 1.77 -26.07 32.78
CA PRO A 280 0.38 -25.85 33.19
C PRO A 280 -0.02 -24.39 33.40
N LEU A 281 0.95 -23.48 33.55
CA LEU A 281 0.73 -22.05 33.74
C LEU A 281 0.67 -21.27 32.41
N ALA A 282 1.02 -21.89 31.28
CA ALA A 282 0.99 -21.24 29.98
C ALA A 282 -0.44 -21.23 29.42
N GLU A 283 -1.02 -20.04 29.24
CA GLU A 283 -2.43 -19.89 28.86
C GLU A 283 -2.61 -19.46 27.40
N ARG A 284 -1.60 -18.90 26.72
CA ARG A 284 -1.78 -18.32 25.38
C ARG A 284 -2.12 -19.34 24.29
N PRO A 285 -1.58 -20.58 24.27
CA PRO A 285 -2.01 -21.59 23.29
C PRO A 285 -3.50 -21.91 23.44
N MET A 286 -3.96 -22.15 24.66
CA MET A 286 -5.37 -22.46 24.93
C MET A 286 -6.28 -21.27 24.62
N LYS A 287 -5.92 -20.04 25.03
CA LYS A 287 -6.69 -18.83 24.69
C LYS A 287 -6.84 -18.63 23.18
N ALA A 288 -5.78 -18.90 22.41
CA ALA A 288 -5.83 -18.81 20.95
C ALA A 288 -6.75 -19.89 20.34
N LEU A 289 -6.72 -21.11 20.87
CA LEU A 289 -7.61 -22.20 20.46
C LEU A 289 -9.09 -21.85 20.75
N GLU A 290 -9.40 -21.39 21.97
CA GLU A 290 -10.75 -20.98 22.34
C GLU A 290 -11.25 -19.78 21.53
N GLN A 291 -10.38 -18.82 21.24
CA GLN A 291 -10.74 -17.71 20.37
C GLN A 291 -11.06 -18.21 18.97
N GLY A 292 -10.26 -19.15 18.43
CA GLY A 292 -10.54 -19.78 17.15
C GLY A 292 -11.91 -20.46 17.12
N ARG A 293 -12.27 -21.20 18.18
CA ARG A 293 -13.59 -21.83 18.31
C ARG A 293 -14.72 -20.80 18.25
N ARG A 294 -14.59 -19.69 18.96
CA ARG A 294 -15.57 -18.59 18.93
C ARG A 294 -15.71 -17.98 17.53
N GLU A 295 -14.61 -17.72 16.82
CA GLU A 295 -14.69 -17.16 15.46
C GLU A 295 -15.36 -18.13 14.47
N VAL A 296 -15.10 -19.43 14.60
CA VAL A 296 -15.78 -20.48 13.80
C VAL A 296 -17.27 -20.53 14.11
N GLU A 297 -17.66 -20.46 15.38
CA GLU A 297 -19.08 -20.38 15.80
C GLU A 297 -19.77 -19.13 15.25
N LEU A 298 -19.05 -18.01 15.11
CA LEU A 298 -19.54 -16.77 14.49
C LEU A 298 -19.49 -16.82 12.94
N GLY A 299 -19.06 -17.93 12.34
CA GLY A 299 -19.00 -18.18 10.90
C GLY A 299 -17.76 -17.67 10.17
N SER A 300 -16.77 -17.14 10.89
CA SER A 300 -15.49 -16.69 10.33
C SER A 300 -14.48 -17.84 10.28
N LEU A 301 -14.69 -18.78 9.36
CA LEU A 301 -13.87 -20.01 9.24
C LEU A 301 -12.38 -19.69 9.04
N ARG A 302 -12.06 -18.71 8.19
CA ARG A 302 -10.67 -18.37 7.88
C ARG A 302 -9.91 -17.78 9.07
N GLU A 303 -10.57 -16.94 9.86
CA GLU A 303 -9.94 -16.36 11.05
C GLU A 303 -9.78 -17.43 12.14
N GLY A 304 -10.76 -18.32 12.27
CA GLY A 304 -10.66 -19.52 13.10
C GLY A 304 -9.44 -20.39 12.76
N GLU A 305 -9.25 -20.72 11.48
CA GLU A 305 -8.09 -21.51 11.03
C GLU A 305 -6.75 -20.84 11.39
N ILE A 306 -6.63 -19.53 11.16
CA ILE A 306 -5.41 -18.78 11.49
C ILE A 306 -5.12 -18.86 12.99
N LEU A 307 -6.15 -18.78 13.83
CA LEU A 307 -6.03 -18.90 15.28
C LEU A 307 -5.63 -20.31 15.71
N TYR A 308 -6.19 -21.36 15.11
CA TYR A 308 -5.78 -22.75 15.38
C TYR A 308 -4.33 -23.01 15.01
N ARG A 309 -3.88 -22.55 13.84
CA ARG A 309 -2.47 -22.65 13.44
C ARG A 309 -1.55 -21.90 14.41
N ARG A 310 -1.98 -20.71 14.87
CA ARG A 310 -1.23 -19.93 15.87
C ARG A 310 -1.15 -20.65 17.22
N ALA A 311 -2.26 -21.23 17.68
CA ALA A 311 -2.31 -22.03 18.91
C ALA A 311 -1.34 -23.21 18.83
N LYS A 312 -1.39 -23.96 17.72
CA LYS A 312 -0.46 -25.07 17.45
C LYS A 312 1.00 -24.63 17.46
N ASN A 313 1.36 -23.56 16.74
CA ASN A 313 2.75 -23.09 16.70
C ASN A 313 3.27 -22.68 18.08
N ARG A 314 2.45 -22.03 18.91
CA ARG A 314 2.81 -21.67 20.28
C ARG A 314 3.00 -22.91 21.15
N ALA A 315 2.06 -23.87 21.07
CA ALA A 315 2.16 -25.13 21.77
C ALA A 315 3.42 -25.91 21.38
N GLN A 316 3.75 -25.97 20.09
CA GLN A 316 4.97 -26.61 19.61
C GLN A 316 6.25 -25.95 20.14
N ASN A 317 6.29 -24.62 20.27
CA ASN A 317 7.41 -23.92 20.88
C ASN A 317 7.60 -24.33 22.36
N ILE A 318 6.50 -24.42 23.10
CA ILE A 318 6.50 -24.91 24.50
C ILE A 318 7.01 -26.35 24.57
N ILE A 319 6.45 -27.26 23.78
CA ILE A 319 6.84 -28.67 23.77
C ILE A 319 8.33 -28.85 23.46
N ALA A 320 8.85 -28.08 22.49
CA ALA A 320 10.25 -28.20 22.07
C ALA A 320 11.23 -27.63 23.10
N ASN A 321 10.90 -26.48 23.72
CA ASN A 321 11.90 -25.65 24.38
C ASN A 321 11.70 -25.46 25.88
N TRP A 322 10.49 -25.62 26.44
CA TRP A 322 10.18 -25.20 27.81
C TRP A 322 11.09 -25.84 28.88
N ALA A 323 11.17 -27.16 28.91
CA ALA A 323 11.98 -27.88 29.89
C ALA A 323 13.49 -27.61 29.74
N ASN A 324 13.96 -27.35 28.52
CA ASN A 324 15.35 -26.99 28.27
C ASN A 324 15.63 -25.54 28.72
N ALA A 325 14.68 -24.63 28.49
CA ALA A 325 14.77 -23.24 28.91
C ALA A 325 14.84 -23.14 30.44
N GLU A 326 13.99 -23.86 31.18
CA GLU A 326 14.04 -23.90 32.64
C GLU A 326 15.41 -24.39 33.16
N LYS A 327 15.94 -25.46 32.56
CA LYS A 327 17.28 -25.97 32.91
C LYS A 327 18.37 -24.95 32.63
N ALA A 328 18.34 -24.31 31.45
CA ALA A 328 19.31 -23.30 31.07
C ALA A 328 19.26 -22.07 31.99
N ILE A 329 18.06 -21.62 32.39
CA ILE A 329 17.89 -20.52 33.36
C ILE A 329 18.46 -20.90 34.72
N HIS A 330 18.25 -22.15 35.16
CA HIS A 330 18.84 -22.65 36.40
C HIS A 330 20.38 -22.71 36.34
N GLU A 331 20.94 -23.20 35.24
CA GLU A 331 22.39 -23.24 35.01
C GLU A 331 22.99 -21.83 34.93
N ALA A 332 22.32 -20.89 34.25
CA ALA A 332 22.70 -19.49 34.19
C ALA A 332 22.71 -18.84 35.58
N LYS A 333 21.69 -19.10 36.40
CA LYS A 333 21.64 -18.59 37.78
C LYS A 333 22.81 -19.14 38.61
N LYS A 334 23.16 -20.42 38.43
CA LYS A 334 24.27 -21.06 39.13
C LYS A 334 25.62 -20.49 38.70
N SER A 335 25.83 -20.23 37.41
CA SER A 335 27.10 -19.65 36.94
C SER A 335 27.35 -18.25 37.53
N MET A 336 26.28 -17.50 37.83
CA MET A 336 26.35 -16.15 38.38
C MET A 336 26.66 -16.07 39.88
N GLU A 337 26.63 -17.18 40.65
CA GLU A 337 26.81 -17.16 42.12
C GLU A 337 28.15 -16.58 42.60
N GLY A 338 29.17 -16.52 41.73
CA GLY A 338 30.48 -15.94 42.02
C GLY A 338 30.68 -14.49 41.57
N LEU A 339 29.72 -13.88 40.88
CA LEU A 339 29.82 -12.51 40.39
C LEU A 339 29.39 -11.49 41.45
N THR A 340 30.07 -10.35 41.47
CA THR A 340 29.78 -9.23 42.38
C THR A 340 29.69 -7.91 41.64
N GLY A 341 28.99 -6.95 42.24
CA GLY A 341 28.94 -5.56 41.76
C GLY A 341 28.36 -5.39 40.36
N THR A 342 28.98 -4.54 39.55
CA THR A 342 28.41 -4.12 38.25
C THR A 342 28.24 -5.25 37.24
N ASP A 343 29.13 -6.24 37.27
CA ASP A 343 29.04 -7.39 36.36
C ASP A 343 27.91 -8.34 36.74
N LEU A 344 27.61 -8.47 38.04
CA LEU A 344 26.42 -9.19 38.52
C LEU A 344 25.13 -8.49 38.09
N ASP A 345 25.07 -7.16 38.19
CA ASP A 345 23.90 -6.38 37.78
C ASP A 345 23.60 -6.55 36.28
N ARG A 346 24.64 -6.54 35.44
CA ARG A 346 24.52 -6.80 34.00
C ARG A 346 24.00 -8.20 33.71
N MET A 347 24.53 -9.22 34.38
CA MET A 347 24.08 -10.61 34.17
C MET A 347 22.67 -10.84 34.74
N ASN A 348 22.30 -10.18 35.85
CA ASN A 348 20.94 -10.20 36.38
C ASN A 348 19.93 -9.61 35.39
N ALA A 349 20.28 -8.55 34.67
CA ALA A 349 19.42 -7.99 33.63
C ALA A 349 19.17 -9.00 32.49
N LEU A 350 20.19 -9.76 32.07
CA LEU A 350 20.04 -10.81 31.06
C LEU A 350 19.22 -12.00 31.58
N LEU A 351 19.45 -12.41 32.83
CA LEU A 351 18.69 -13.47 33.48
C LEU A 351 17.21 -13.08 33.61
N GLN A 352 16.93 -11.82 33.97
CA GLN A 352 15.59 -11.27 34.04
C GLN A 352 14.93 -11.28 32.65
N ALA A 353 15.66 -10.88 31.60
CA ALA A 353 15.12 -10.94 30.24
C ALA A 353 14.77 -12.37 29.79
N ALA A 354 15.55 -13.38 30.21
CA ALA A 354 15.21 -14.78 29.96
C ALA A 354 13.97 -15.23 30.75
N GLN A 355 13.79 -14.75 31.99
CA GLN A 355 12.59 -15.03 32.80
C GLN A 355 11.35 -14.34 32.22
N ASP A 356 11.47 -13.07 31.82
CA ASP A 356 10.39 -12.31 31.19
C ASP A 356 9.94 -12.98 29.88
N ALA A 357 10.87 -13.59 29.13
CA ALA A 357 10.55 -14.38 27.94
C ALA A 357 9.81 -15.70 28.27
N MET A 358 10.13 -16.36 29.39
CA MET A 358 9.34 -17.49 29.90
C MET A 358 7.93 -17.06 30.30
N ASP A 359 7.79 -15.93 31.00
CA ASP A 359 6.50 -15.36 31.40
C ASP A 359 5.67 -14.92 30.18
N ALA A 360 6.33 -14.50 29.10
CA ALA A 360 5.71 -14.24 27.81
C ALA A 360 5.34 -15.51 27.01
N GLU A 361 5.64 -16.69 27.55
CA GLU A 361 5.45 -17.99 26.91
C GLU A 361 6.22 -18.13 25.58
N GLU A 362 7.44 -17.56 25.53
CA GLU A 362 8.38 -17.62 24.41
C GLU A 362 9.65 -18.40 24.81
N PRO A 363 9.55 -19.71 25.10
CA PRO A 363 10.63 -20.50 25.69
C PRO A 363 11.85 -20.68 24.77
N GLY A 364 11.68 -20.61 23.45
CA GLY A 364 12.81 -20.63 22.51
C GLY A 364 13.75 -19.43 22.67
N ASP A 365 13.19 -18.25 22.90
CA ASP A 365 13.97 -17.02 23.10
C ASP A 365 14.61 -17.04 24.50
N ALA A 366 13.84 -17.45 25.52
CA ALA A 366 14.35 -17.65 26.87
C ALA A 366 15.55 -18.62 26.92
N LEU A 367 15.44 -19.76 26.23
CA LEU A 367 16.51 -20.75 26.12
C LEU A 367 17.77 -20.14 25.49
N THR A 368 17.62 -19.40 24.41
CA THR A 368 18.74 -18.79 23.69
C THR A 368 19.49 -17.78 24.56
N ILE A 369 18.75 -16.91 25.27
CA ILE A 369 19.33 -15.93 26.19
C ILE A 369 20.04 -16.65 27.34
N ALA A 370 19.37 -17.61 27.97
CA ALA A 370 19.91 -18.32 29.12
C ALA A 370 21.20 -19.12 28.81
N LEU A 371 21.27 -19.77 27.64
CA LEU A 371 22.47 -20.50 27.20
C LEU A 371 23.69 -19.60 26.96
N ALA A 372 23.48 -18.32 26.66
CA ALA A 372 24.58 -17.37 26.45
C ALA A 372 25.21 -16.89 27.77
N ILE A 373 24.44 -16.86 28.87
CA ILE A 373 24.88 -16.31 30.16
C ILE A 373 26.16 -17.00 30.68
N PRO A 374 26.26 -18.34 30.77
CA PRO A 374 27.47 -18.99 31.28
C PRO A 374 28.75 -18.60 30.52
N ALA A 375 28.68 -18.47 29.19
CA ALA A 375 29.81 -18.05 28.38
C ALA A 375 30.20 -16.59 28.67
N HIS A 376 29.22 -15.70 28.82
CA HIS A 376 29.47 -14.31 29.23
C HIS A 376 30.10 -14.21 30.62
N VAL A 377 29.61 -15.00 31.59
CA VAL A 377 30.20 -15.06 32.93
C VAL A 377 31.65 -15.53 32.88
N SER A 378 31.96 -16.56 32.08
CA SER A 378 33.34 -17.04 31.91
C SER A 378 34.26 -15.95 31.37
N ASN A 379 33.82 -15.23 30.32
CA ASN A 379 34.61 -14.14 29.72
C ASN A 379 34.82 -12.97 30.70
N LEU A 380 33.82 -12.66 31.53
CA LEU A 380 33.96 -11.65 32.58
C LEU A 380 34.97 -12.09 33.65
N GLY A 381 34.97 -13.38 34.02
CA GLY A 381 35.97 -13.96 34.91
C GLY A 381 37.41 -13.79 34.39
N GLU A 382 37.66 -14.15 33.12
CA GLU A 382 38.97 -13.96 32.48
C GLU A 382 39.38 -12.48 32.40
N ALA A 383 38.42 -11.60 32.09
CA ALA A 383 38.67 -10.16 32.05
C ALA A 383 39.01 -9.59 33.44
N MET A 384 38.36 -10.10 34.49
CA MET A 384 38.62 -9.70 35.88
C MET A 384 40.00 -10.18 36.34
N GLU A 385 40.39 -11.41 35.99
CA GLU A 385 41.72 -11.93 36.28
C GLU A 385 42.81 -11.08 35.60
N ALA A 386 42.64 -10.77 34.31
CA ALA A 386 43.56 -9.90 33.58
C ALA A 386 43.60 -8.46 34.14
N ALA A 387 42.47 -7.94 34.65
CA ALA A 387 42.42 -6.65 35.32
C ALA A 387 43.18 -6.67 36.65
N SER A 388 43.01 -7.73 37.44
CA SER A 388 43.74 -7.94 38.70
C SER A 388 45.25 -8.03 38.46
N GLU A 389 45.68 -8.78 37.44
CA GLU A 389 47.09 -8.85 37.05
C GLU A 389 47.64 -7.48 36.65
N ALA A 390 46.91 -6.73 35.82
CA ALA A 390 47.32 -5.39 35.40
C ALA A 390 47.45 -4.41 36.59
N VAL A 391 46.52 -4.43 37.54
CA VAL A 391 46.61 -3.61 38.76
C VAL A 391 47.81 -3.99 39.61
N GLN A 392 48.08 -5.30 39.76
CA GLN A 392 49.25 -5.77 40.48
C GLN A 392 50.56 -5.37 39.78
N GLU A 393 50.62 -5.46 38.45
CA GLU A 393 51.76 -4.96 37.67
C GLU A 393 51.96 -3.45 37.84
N ALA A 394 50.88 -2.66 37.79
CA ALA A 394 50.95 -1.22 38.01
C ALA A 394 51.46 -0.87 39.42
N LYS A 395 51.02 -1.62 40.44
CA LYS A 395 51.50 -1.50 41.82
C LYS A 395 53.00 -1.82 41.94
N ASP A 396 53.44 -2.91 41.33
CA ASP A 396 54.85 -3.29 41.28
C ASP A 396 55.70 -2.26 40.54
N LEU A 397 55.17 -1.66 39.47
CA LEU A 397 55.84 -0.58 38.73
C LEU A 397 56.00 0.67 39.61
N ILE A 398 54.96 1.10 40.32
CA ILE A 398 55.04 2.24 41.25
C ILE A 398 56.11 1.96 42.32
N LEU A 399 56.12 0.76 42.92
CA LEU A 399 57.10 0.38 43.96
C LEU A 399 58.56 0.37 43.47
N ARG A 400 58.78 0.07 42.19
CA ARG A 400 60.13 0.06 41.57
C ARG A 400 60.59 1.44 41.12
N THR A 401 59.69 2.42 41.14
CA THR A 401 59.97 3.75 40.60
C THR A 401 60.64 4.64 41.65
N ASP A 402 61.95 4.82 41.51
CA ASP A 402 62.76 5.67 42.40
C ASP A 402 62.93 7.10 41.85
N GLY A 403 62.69 8.09 42.72
CA GLY A 403 62.98 9.50 42.45
C GLY A 403 61.98 10.23 41.55
N LEU A 404 60.75 9.72 41.44
CA LEU A 404 59.60 10.38 40.80
C LEU A 404 58.55 10.77 41.86
N ASP A 405 57.72 11.76 41.55
CA ASP A 405 56.52 12.06 42.34
C ASP A 405 55.42 11.04 41.99
N ILE A 406 55.06 10.20 42.96
CA ILE A 406 54.13 9.07 42.78
C ILE A 406 52.70 9.36 43.28
N THR A 407 52.45 10.54 43.85
CA THR A 407 51.18 10.86 44.53
C THR A 407 49.94 10.61 43.67
N LEU A 408 49.97 11.08 42.42
CA LEU A 408 48.88 10.87 41.46
C LEU A 408 48.68 9.38 41.13
N TRP A 409 49.76 8.62 40.98
CA TRP A 409 49.69 7.21 40.62
C TRP A 409 49.16 6.35 41.77
N GLU A 410 49.48 6.71 43.02
CA GLU A 410 48.90 6.09 44.22
C GLU A 410 47.39 6.34 44.32
N GLU A 411 46.93 7.57 44.05
CA GLU A 411 45.48 7.86 43.98
C GLU A 411 44.78 7.06 42.88
N MET A 412 45.39 6.96 41.70
CA MET A 412 44.86 6.15 40.60
C MET A 412 44.86 4.66 40.93
N LEU A 413 45.89 4.17 41.62
CA LEU A 413 45.98 2.77 42.05
C LEU A 413 44.88 2.44 43.07
N ASN A 414 44.66 3.32 44.06
CA ASN A 414 43.56 3.14 45.02
C ASN A 414 42.21 3.05 44.31
N ARG A 415 41.95 3.93 43.33
CA ARG A 415 40.71 3.86 42.52
C ARG A 415 40.63 2.57 41.69
N ALA A 416 41.76 2.06 41.21
CA ALA A 416 41.80 0.80 40.47
C ALA A 416 41.51 -0.41 41.39
N GLU A 417 42.06 -0.41 42.61
CA GLU A 417 41.77 -1.42 43.65
C GLU A 417 40.30 -1.36 44.07
N GLU A 418 39.75 -0.16 44.31
CA GLU A 418 38.31 0.03 44.59
C GLU A 418 37.43 -0.47 43.44
N ALA A 419 37.82 -0.24 42.18
CA ALA A 419 37.10 -0.74 41.02
C ALA A 419 37.12 -2.28 40.91
N LEU A 420 38.23 -2.93 41.28
CA LEU A 420 38.30 -4.40 41.37
C LEU A 420 37.37 -4.93 42.46
N GLU A 421 37.37 -4.33 43.65
CA GLU A 421 36.47 -4.71 44.74
C GLU A 421 34.98 -4.52 44.36
N ALA A 422 34.69 -3.49 43.57
CA ALA A 422 33.36 -3.20 43.04
C ALA A 422 32.96 -4.09 41.84
N GLY A 423 33.83 -4.97 41.35
CA GLY A 423 33.55 -5.82 40.20
C GLY A 423 33.49 -5.09 38.86
N ASP A 424 34.27 -4.00 38.70
CA ASP A 424 34.47 -3.31 37.42
C ASP A 424 35.91 -3.53 36.90
N GLY A 425 36.14 -4.71 36.32
CA GLY A 425 37.44 -5.09 35.78
C GLY A 425 37.90 -4.20 34.61
N SER A 426 36.97 -3.63 33.84
CA SER A 426 37.30 -2.74 32.73
C SER A 426 37.88 -1.42 33.22
N LEU A 427 37.25 -0.80 34.23
CA LEU A 427 37.74 0.44 34.82
C LEU A 427 39.08 0.22 35.52
N ALA A 428 39.18 -0.85 36.32
CA ALA A 428 40.41 -1.22 37.01
C ALA A 428 41.59 -1.37 36.05
N ARG A 429 41.41 -2.15 34.97
CA ARG A 429 42.44 -2.34 33.94
C ARG A 429 42.80 -1.03 33.23
N GLY A 430 41.80 -0.21 32.89
CA GLY A 430 42.03 1.08 32.25
C GLY A 430 42.88 2.03 33.09
N LEU A 431 42.62 2.07 34.40
CA LEU A 431 43.42 2.85 35.35
C LEU A 431 44.85 2.30 35.48
N ALA A 432 45.01 0.97 35.59
CA ALA A 432 46.31 0.33 35.64
C ALA A 432 47.16 0.57 34.38
N ASP A 433 46.57 0.41 33.20
CA ASP A 433 47.23 0.70 31.92
C ASP A 433 47.62 2.18 31.81
N SER A 434 46.79 3.09 32.33
CA SER A 434 47.11 4.52 32.39
C SER A 434 48.28 4.81 33.31
N ILE A 435 48.35 4.17 34.49
CA ILE A 435 49.50 4.30 35.40
C ILE A 435 50.78 3.86 34.68
N ARG A 436 50.78 2.69 34.01
CA ARG A 436 51.96 2.21 33.27
C ARG A 436 52.42 3.22 32.23
N ARG A 437 51.51 3.71 31.39
CA ARG A 437 51.83 4.73 30.36
C ARG A 437 52.37 6.02 30.98
N GLU A 438 51.78 6.44 32.09
CA GLU A 438 52.19 7.66 32.77
C GLU A 438 53.63 7.56 33.32
N ILE A 439 53.97 6.43 33.92
CA ILE A 439 55.32 6.11 34.40
C ILE A 439 56.32 6.07 33.24
N GLU A 440 56.02 5.34 32.16
CA GLU A 440 56.89 5.22 30.99
C GLU A 440 57.24 6.59 30.37
N ALA A 441 56.23 7.43 30.15
CA ALA A 441 56.43 8.77 29.59
C ALA A 441 57.19 9.69 30.57
N THR A 442 57.04 9.50 31.89
CA THR A 442 57.81 10.27 32.88
C THR A 442 59.26 9.83 32.95
N GLU A 443 59.54 8.53 32.83
CA GLU A 443 60.91 7.99 32.71
C GLU A 443 61.59 8.44 31.40
N GLU A 444 60.87 8.49 30.29
CA GLU A 444 61.39 9.04 29.03
C GLU A 444 61.73 10.53 29.16
N ALA A 445 60.84 11.32 29.76
CA ALA A 445 61.06 12.74 30.04
C ALA A 445 62.29 12.93 30.94
N LYS A 446 62.44 12.13 31.99
CA LYS A 446 63.61 12.11 32.88
C LYS A 446 64.89 11.82 32.11
N ALA A 447 64.90 10.77 31.30
CA ALA A 447 66.06 10.42 30.48
C ALA A 447 66.43 11.53 29.47
N SER A 448 65.45 12.20 28.88
CA SER A 448 65.64 13.32 27.96
C SER A 448 66.26 14.54 28.66
N VAL A 449 65.64 15.01 29.75
CA VAL A 449 66.13 16.15 30.53
C VAL A 449 67.53 15.89 31.08
N GLN A 450 67.79 14.69 31.60
CA GLN A 450 69.12 14.32 32.08
C GLN A 450 70.18 14.38 30.97
N ARG A 451 69.84 13.96 29.74
CA ARG A 451 70.74 14.09 28.58
C ARG A 451 71.05 15.56 28.28
N SER A 452 70.03 16.42 28.23
CA SER A 452 70.21 17.86 28.00
C SER A 452 71.02 18.54 29.13
N LEU A 453 70.76 18.18 30.38
CA LEU A 453 71.48 18.71 31.53
C LEU A 453 72.96 18.28 31.61
N ARG A 454 73.32 17.11 31.06
CA ARG A 454 74.75 16.74 30.91
C ARG A 454 75.49 17.74 30.00
N GLN A 455 74.77 18.31 29.03
CA GLN A 455 75.26 19.34 28.11
C GLN A 455 75.00 20.77 28.62
N ARG A 456 74.64 20.96 29.89
CA ARG A 456 74.37 22.30 30.46
C ARG A 456 75.50 23.31 30.25
N LYS A 457 76.76 22.86 30.27
CA LYS A 457 77.92 23.75 30.08
C LYS A 457 78.00 24.25 28.65
N THR A 458 77.62 23.43 27.67
CA THR A 458 77.59 23.85 26.26
C THR A 458 76.36 24.72 25.99
N LEU A 459 75.21 24.43 26.61
CA LEU A 459 74.04 25.30 26.57
C LEU A 459 74.37 26.70 27.12
N ARG A 460 74.93 26.78 28.34
CA ARG A 460 75.31 28.05 28.95
C ARG A 460 76.22 28.90 28.08
N LYS A 461 77.21 28.29 27.42
CA LYS A 461 78.14 29.01 26.53
C LYS A 461 77.45 29.76 25.39
N ARG A 462 76.25 29.36 24.99
CA ARG A 462 75.54 29.97 23.85
C ARG A 462 75.03 31.38 24.16
N TRP A 463 74.69 31.68 25.41
CA TRP A 463 74.13 32.97 25.82
C TRP A 463 75.08 33.84 26.66
N VAL A 464 76.35 33.44 26.81
CA VAL A 464 77.35 34.24 27.52
C VAL A 464 77.57 35.55 26.77
N GLY A 465 77.43 36.67 27.48
CA GLY A 465 77.61 38.01 26.90
C GLY A 465 76.36 38.58 26.23
N TRP A 466 75.23 37.87 26.26
CA TRP A 466 73.95 38.41 25.81
C TRP A 466 73.38 39.40 26.84
N SER A 467 72.68 40.43 26.37
CA SER A 467 72.08 41.47 27.22
C SER A 467 71.10 40.93 28.28
N ASP A 468 70.46 39.80 28.03
CA ASP A 468 69.48 39.13 28.88
C ASP A 468 69.94 37.75 29.39
N GLU A 469 71.25 37.52 29.47
CA GLU A 469 71.88 36.29 30.02
C GLU A 469 71.24 35.82 31.34
N GLY A 470 70.85 36.75 32.22
CA GLY A 470 70.19 36.46 33.49
C GLY A 470 68.83 35.77 33.37
N ASN A 471 68.07 36.03 32.29
CA ASN A 471 66.78 35.39 32.04
C ASN A 471 66.97 33.91 31.65
N TRP A 472 67.90 33.64 30.72
CA TRP A 472 68.25 32.29 30.30
C TRP A 472 68.78 31.43 31.47
N GLU A 473 69.62 32.02 32.33
CA GLU A 473 70.12 31.34 33.51
C GLU A 473 69.00 31.08 34.54
N ALA A 474 68.05 32.01 34.71
CA ALA A 474 66.89 31.80 35.58
C ALA A 474 66.00 30.65 35.08
N ARG A 475 65.74 30.57 33.77
CA ARG A 475 64.96 29.47 33.16
C ARG A 475 65.67 28.12 33.30
N LEU A 476 66.97 28.06 33.07
CA LEU A 476 67.76 26.85 33.32
C LEU A 476 67.75 26.48 34.82
N GLY A 477 67.76 27.47 35.70
CA GLY A 477 67.62 27.29 37.15
C GLY A 477 66.27 26.68 37.53
N GLN A 478 65.18 27.17 36.94
CA GLN A 478 63.82 26.63 37.13
C GLN A 478 63.75 25.15 36.71
N ILE A 479 64.30 24.80 35.54
CA ILE A 479 64.36 23.40 35.09
C ILE A 479 65.15 22.54 36.08
N LEU A 480 66.27 23.03 36.60
CA LEU A 480 67.03 22.32 37.63
C LEU A 480 66.22 22.13 38.92
N ASP A 481 65.41 23.10 39.32
CA ASP A 481 64.57 22.99 40.51
C ASP A 481 63.41 22.02 40.30
N ASP A 482 62.81 21.99 39.11
CA ASP A 482 61.74 21.04 38.78
C ASP A 482 62.27 19.60 38.70
N THR A 483 63.51 19.40 38.25
CA THR A 483 64.16 18.07 38.32
C THR A 483 64.44 17.60 39.75
N LYS A 484 64.74 18.51 40.68
CA LYS A 484 64.91 18.17 42.11
C LYS A 484 63.59 17.80 42.79
N LYS A 485 62.47 18.39 42.32
CA LYS A 485 61.12 18.07 42.81
C LYS A 485 60.55 16.78 42.20
N GLY A 486 61.23 16.18 41.21
CA GLY A 486 60.74 14.99 40.52
C GLY A 486 59.71 15.29 39.42
N SER A 487 59.49 16.56 39.08
CA SER A 487 58.53 17.00 38.06
C SER A 487 59.14 16.92 36.65
N TRP A 488 59.54 15.73 36.23
CA TRP A 488 60.33 15.52 35.01
C TRP A 488 59.62 15.88 33.70
N ARG A 489 58.28 15.77 33.64
CA ARG A 489 57.51 16.17 32.45
C ARG A 489 57.53 17.68 32.23
N ALA A 490 57.26 18.46 33.27
CA ALA A 490 57.35 19.92 33.22
C ALA A 490 58.77 20.36 32.89
N ALA A 491 59.78 19.72 33.51
CA ALA A 491 61.17 19.99 33.20
C ALA A 491 61.55 19.68 31.74
N ALA A 492 60.96 18.64 31.14
CA ALA A 492 61.19 18.28 29.73
C ALA A 492 60.60 19.30 28.77
N GLU A 493 59.36 19.72 29.01
CA GLU A 493 58.69 20.77 28.24
C GLU A 493 59.47 22.09 28.31
N SER A 494 59.80 22.55 29.53
CA SER A 494 60.58 23.77 29.71
C SER A 494 62.00 23.69 29.11
N MET A 495 62.61 22.50 29.10
CA MET A 495 63.91 22.28 28.44
C MET A 495 63.80 22.35 26.93
N ASP A 496 62.76 21.76 26.35
CA ASP A 496 62.52 21.78 24.90
C ASP A 496 62.23 23.20 24.40
N GLU A 497 61.41 23.96 25.13
CA GLU A 497 61.17 25.38 24.89
C GLU A 497 62.47 26.19 24.96
N LEU A 498 63.27 25.99 26.02
CA LEU A 498 64.54 26.67 26.19
C LEU A 498 65.48 26.40 25.00
N THR A 499 65.60 25.15 24.56
CA THR A 499 66.46 24.80 23.42
C THR A 499 65.93 25.35 22.10
N THR A 500 64.63 25.29 21.87
CA THR A 500 63.99 25.79 20.66
C THR A 500 64.16 27.29 20.50
N GLU A 501 63.91 28.05 21.57
CA GLU A 501 64.11 29.50 21.53
C GLU A 501 65.59 29.88 21.40
N LEU A 502 66.48 29.09 22.01
CA LEU A 502 67.92 29.31 21.90
C LEU A 502 68.42 29.09 20.46
N ASP A 503 67.89 28.08 19.77
CA ASP A 503 68.17 27.82 18.36
C ASP A 503 67.65 28.95 17.46
N ALA A 504 66.40 29.38 17.68
CA ALA A 504 65.82 30.51 16.95
C ALA A 504 66.64 31.80 17.14
N ARG A 505 67.10 32.07 18.36
CA ARG A 505 67.92 33.25 18.64
C ARG A 505 69.32 33.15 18.05
N THR A 506 69.92 31.98 18.04
CA THR A 506 71.24 31.78 17.42
C THR A 506 71.17 32.06 15.92
N ALA A 507 70.14 31.55 15.24
CA ALA A 507 69.91 31.86 13.82
C ALA A 507 69.71 33.36 13.58
N ALA A 508 68.92 34.04 14.44
CA ALA A 508 68.73 35.48 14.31
C ALA A 508 70.02 36.29 14.51
N ILE A 509 70.93 35.85 15.37
CA ILE A 509 72.26 36.45 15.54
C ILE A 509 73.10 36.23 14.29
N GLU A 510 73.11 35.02 13.71
CA GLU A 510 73.82 34.72 12.46
C GLU A 510 73.33 35.64 11.32
N ASP A 511 72.01 35.74 11.11
CA ASP A 511 71.41 36.63 10.11
C ASP A 511 71.81 38.11 10.34
N THR A 512 71.77 38.56 11.60
CA THR A 512 72.13 39.94 11.96
C THR A 512 73.63 40.20 11.76
N THR A 513 74.47 39.17 11.94
CA THR A 513 75.91 39.25 11.68
C THR A 513 76.18 39.54 10.21
N GLU A 514 75.53 38.80 9.30
CA GLU A 514 75.65 39.03 7.86
C GLU A 514 75.22 40.44 7.45
N LEU A 515 74.10 40.92 8.01
CA LEU A 515 73.60 42.28 7.76
C LEU A 515 74.56 43.35 8.27
N LEU A 516 75.14 43.16 9.46
CA LEU A 516 76.11 44.10 10.02
C LEU A 516 77.38 44.11 9.17
N GLU A 517 77.94 42.95 8.81
CA GLU A 517 79.13 42.87 7.96
C GLU A 517 78.92 43.60 6.62
N PHE A 518 77.77 43.35 5.97
CA PHE A 518 77.40 44.04 4.74
C PHE A 518 77.34 45.57 4.92
N LEU A 519 76.64 46.04 5.96
CA LEU A 519 76.50 47.46 6.23
C LEU A 519 77.85 48.14 6.55
N LEU A 520 78.75 47.43 7.25
CA LEU A 520 80.09 47.93 7.56
C LEU A 520 80.97 48.08 6.33
N ASP A 521 80.89 47.15 5.39
CA ASP A 521 81.59 47.23 4.11
C ASP A 521 81.03 48.37 3.25
N GLU A 522 79.70 48.47 3.16
CA GLU A 522 79.05 49.58 2.46
C GLU A 522 79.40 50.94 3.07
N TRP A 523 79.44 51.04 4.40
CA TRP A 523 79.80 52.26 5.11
C TRP A 523 81.24 52.65 4.82
N LYS A 524 82.17 51.68 4.85
CA LYS A 524 83.58 51.90 4.53
C LYS A 524 83.75 52.48 3.12
N ASP A 525 83.04 51.94 2.14
CA ASP A 525 83.09 52.42 0.76
C ASP A 525 82.44 53.79 0.58
N LEU A 526 81.32 54.04 1.24
CA LEU A 526 80.66 55.35 1.23
C LEU A 526 81.52 56.43 1.89
N ARG A 527 82.12 56.11 3.05
CA ARG A 527 83.04 56.99 3.78
C ARG A 527 84.24 57.40 2.93
N ASN A 528 84.80 56.47 2.15
CA ASN A 528 85.89 56.76 1.22
C ASN A 528 85.45 57.69 0.07
N ARG A 529 84.22 57.55 -0.42
CA ARG A 529 83.67 58.44 -1.47
C ARG A 529 83.39 59.84 -0.94
N LEU A 530 82.76 59.95 0.24
CA LEU A 530 82.51 61.22 0.93
C LEU A 530 83.79 62.04 1.12
N GLN A 531 84.89 61.38 1.50
CA GLN A 531 86.20 62.04 1.62
C GLN A 531 86.72 62.57 0.28
N LYS A 532 86.54 61.85 -0.84
CA LYS A 532 86.95 62.31 -2.17
C LYS A 532 86.14 63.52 -2.66
N THR A 533 84.87 63.62 -2.27
CA THR A 533 83.97 64.74 -2.62
C THR A 533 84.08 65.93 -1.66
N GLY A 534 84.96 65.87 -0.65
CA GLY A 534 85.21 66.99 0.28
C GLY A 534 84.31 67.03 1.51
N ILE A 535 83.51 65.98 1.78
CA ILE A 535 82.71 65.85 3.01
C ILE A 535 83.58 65.23 4.10
N GLY A 536 84.13 66.10 4.95
CA GLY A 536 85.04 65.76 6.04
C GLY A 536 84.37 65.11 7.26
N PRO A 537 85.15 64.76 8.29
CA PRO A 537 84.65 64.13 9.53
C PRO A 537 83.82 65.08 10.41
N ASP A 538 83.89 66.40 10.20
CA ASP A 538 83.13 67.38 10.97
C ASP A 538 81.69 67.60 10.43
N ASP A 539 81.30 66.90 9.37
CA ASP A 539 79.95 66.96 8.81
C ASP A 539 78.94 66.29 9.75
N THR A 540 77.86 67.01 10.06
CA THR A 540 76.85 66.58 11.05
C THR A 540 76.14 65.28 10.65
N GLU A 541 75.72 65.15 9.39
CA GLU A 541 75.05 63.94 8.89
C GLU A 541 76.01 62.74 8.84
N ARG A 542 77.29 62.98 8.56
CA ARG A 542 78.32 61.96 8.61
C ARG A 542 78.57 61.47 10.04
N LEU A 543 78.71 62.37 11.01
CA LEU A 543 78.88 62.02 12.43
C LEU A 543 77.67 61.25 12.95
N GLU A 544 76.47 61.66 12.55
CA GLU A 544 75.23 60.96 12.84
C GLU A 544 75.23 59.54 12.26
N CYS A 545 75.69 59.35 11.02
CA CYS A 545 75.82 58.03 10.42
C CYS A 545 76.89 57.17 11.14
N GLU A 546 78.03 57.75 11.49
CA GLU A 546 79.09 57.07 12.26
C GLU A 546 78.58 56.63 13.63
N GLY A 547 77.76 57.47 14.30
CA GLY A 547 77.11 57.13 15.55
C GLY A 547 76.10 55.99 15.44
N ALA A 548 75.29 55.95 14.38
CA ALA A 548 74.34 54.86 14.15
C ALA A 548 75.04 53.52 13.84
N VAL A 549 76.10 53.56 13.02
CA VAL A 549 76.95 52.39 12.74
C VAL A 549 77.65 51.88 14.01
N ALA A 550 78.13 52.80 14.86
CA ALA A 550 78.70 52.44 16.16
C ALA A 550 77.64 51.82 17.08
N GLY A 551 76.43 52.38 17.13
CA GLY A 551 75.31 51.83 17.89
C GLY A 551 74.91 50.41 17.44
N ALA A 552 74.93 50.14 16.13
CA ALA A 552 74.69 48.80 15.60
C ALA A 552 75.78 47.80 16.04
N LYS A 553 77.05 48.22 16.04
CA LYS A 553 78.17 47.41 16.57
C LYS A 553 78.05 47.15 18.07
N GLU A 554 77.76 48.19 18.86
CA GLU A 554 77.61 48.07 20.31
C GLU A 554 76.47 47.12 20.68
N ALA A 555 75.33 47.22 19.99
CA ALA A 555 74.20 46.30 20.20
C ALA A 555 74.52 44.86 19.77
N TYR A 556 75.30 44.68 18.70
CA TYR A 556 75.78 43.37 18.25
C TYR A 556 76.75 42.72 19.26
N GLU A 557 77.66 43.50 19.87
CA GLU A 557 78.63 43.00 20.86
C GLU A 557 77.97 42.38 22.10
N VAL A 558 76.78 42.85 22.46
CA VAL A 558 75.96 42.28 23.55
C VAL A 558 74.82 41.38 23.05
N ALA A 559 74.86 40.96 21.78
CA ALA A 559 73.88 40.11 21.13
C ALA A 559 72.40 40.53 21.34
N ASP A 560 72.17 41.85 21.37
CA ASP A 560 70.85 42.45 21.41
C ASP A 560 70.32 42.61 19.98
N VAL A 561 69.81 41.49 19.43
CA VAL A 561 69.35 41.39 18.03
C VAL A 561 68.32 42.48 17.69
N PRO A 562 67.24 42.70 18.46
CA PRO A 562 66.26 43.74 18.12
C PRO A 562 66.89 45.12 18.04
N ARG A 563 67.70 45.49 19.04
CA ARG A 563 68.36 46.80 19.07
C ARG A 563 69.40 46.95 17.95
N CYS A 564 70.09 45.86 17.59
CA CYS A 564 71.04 45.85 16.49
C CYS A 564 70.34 46.06 15.15
N LEU A 565 69.23 45.36 14.88
CA LEU A 565 68.45 45.51 13.66
C LEU A 565 67.86 46.92 13.52
N ASP A 566 67.36 47.52 14.60
CA ASP A 566 66.88 48.91 14.61
C ASP A 566 68.01 49.89 14.27
N ALA A 567 69.18 49.72 14.89
CA ALA A 567 70.36 50.55 14.64
C ALA A 567 70.93 50.37 13.22
N LEU A 568 70.87 49.15 12.66
CA LEU A 568 71.23 48.86 11.27
C LEU A 568 70.28 49.59 10.30
N GLY A 569 68.97 49.54 10.54
CA GLY A 569 68.00 50.26 9.72
C GLY A 569 68.18 51.78 9.78
N GLU A 570 68.51 52.32 10.97
CA GLU A 570 68.84 53.73 11.12
C GLU A 570 70.14 54.10 10.40
N ALA A 571 71.17 53.25 10.50
CA ALA A 571 72.44 53.45 9.81
C ALA A 571 72.26 53.43 8.29
N ASP A 572 71.54 52.46 7.73
CA ASP A 572 71.26 52.40 6.29
C ASP A 572 70.49 53.64 5.80
N GLY A 573 69.45 54.06 6.53
CA GLY A 573 68.70 55.28 6.21
C GLY A 573 69.57 56.54 6.22
N ARG A 574 70.55 56.64 7.12
CA ARG A 574 71.53 57.74 7.16
C ARG A 574 72.57 57.62 6.03
N MET A 575 73.01 56.40 5.72
CA MET A 575 73.92 56.12 4.60
C MET A 575 73.29 56.51 3.26
N GLU A 576 72.02 56.23 3.05
CA GLU A 576 71.30 56.62 1.83
C GLU A 576 71.20 58.14 1.67
N LYS A 577 70.96 58.89 2.76
CA LYS A 577 71.01 60.36 2.72
C LYS A 577 72.39 60.88 2.28
N LEU A 578 73.46 60.29 2.81
CA LEU A 578 74.83 60.64 2.44
C LEU A 578 75.18 60.22 1.00
N ARG A 579 74.68 59.07 0.51
CA ARG A 579 74.84 58.64 -0.89
C ARG A 579 74.27 59.66 -1.87
N ARG A 580 73.18 60.35 -1.53
CA ARG A 580 72.58 61.39 -2.38
C ARG A 580 73.40 62.69 -2.45
N ARG A 581 74.38 62.86 -1.55
CA ARG A 581 75.26 64.05 -1.47
C ARG A 581 76.59 63.88 -2.21
N VAL A 582 76.91 62.65 -2.63
CA VAL A 582 78.13 62.23 -3.34
C VAL A 582 77.77 61.92 -4.78
#